data_AF-A5ATZ6-F1
#
_entry.id   AF-A5ATZ6-F1
#
_cell.length_a   1.000
_cell.length_b   1.000
_cell.length_c   1.000
_cell.angle_alpha   90.00
_cell.angle_beta   90.00
_cell.angle_gamma   90.00
#
_symmetry.space_group_name_H-M   'P 1'
#
loop_
_entity.id
_entity.type
_entity.pdbx_description
1 polymer ?
#
loop_
_entity_poly.entity_id
_entity_poly.type
_entity_poly.pdbx_seq_one_letter_code
_entity_poly.pdbx_strand_id
1 'polypeptide(L)'
;MGEDLFWAIRGGSGASFGVIIAWKIMLVSVPSTVTVFTVRKTLDQNATLLVLRWQYIADKLDEDLFIRIILRRVNSSEEGKKTIEASFNSLFLGGVDELLPLMQESFPELGLVKEDCIEMSWIESILYFAGFPSGASLDVLLDRTPLTQRFFKAKSDYVKEPISEIGLEGI
;
A
#
# COMPACT_ATOMS: atom_id res chain seq x y z
N MET A 1 -23.37 -10.57 -24.08
CA MET A 1 -22.52 -9.37 -24.29
C MET A 1 -21.44 -9.78 -25.27
N GLY A 2 -21.19 -8.99 -26.32
CA GLY A 2 -20.07 -9.26 -27.24
C GLY A 2 -18.73 -8.89 -26.63
N GLU A 3 -17.63 -9.43 -27.18
CA GLU A 3 -16.27 -9.27 -26.65
C GLU A 3 -15.82 -7.79 -26.59
N ASP A 4 -16.14 -7.00 -27.61
CA ASP A 4 -15.75 -5.58 -27.65
C ASP A 4 -16.35 -4.78 -26.49
N LEU A 5 -17.64 -5.00 -26.22
CA LEU A 5 -18.32 -4.34 -25.11
C LEU A 5 -17.82 -4.87 -23.76
N PHE A 6 -17.56 -6.18 -23.67
CA PHE A 6 -17.02 -6.79 -22.45
C PHE A 6 -15.60 -6.30 -22.13
N TRP A 7 -14.79 -6.06 -23.15
CA TRP A 7 -13.49 -5.42 -23.01
C TRP A 7 -13.62 -3.96 -22.56
N ALA A 8 -14.50 -3.18 -23.21
CA ALA A 8 -14.66 -1.75 -22.94
C ALA A 8 -15.07 -1.47 -21.48
N ILE A 9 -15.95 -2.28 -20.88
CA ILE A 9 -16.38 -2.08 -19.50
C ILE A 9 -15.33 -2.49 -18.45
N ARG A 10 -14.24 -3.19 -18.82
CA ARG A 10 -13.15 -3.61 -17.93
C ARG A 10 -12.01 -2.58 -17.84
N GLY A 11 -12.33 -1.30 -17.95
CA GLY A 11 -11.36 -0.21 -17.79
C GLY A 11 -11.78 1.12 -18.43
N GLY A 12 -12.67 1.09 -19.43
CA GLY A 12 -13.12 2.25 -20.20
C GLY A 12 -14.20 3.12 -19.55
N SER A 13 -14.46 2.94 -18.24
CA SER A 13 -15.55 3.55 -17.46
C SER A 13 -16.96 3.06 -17.81
N GLY A 14 -17.67 2.53 -16.81
CA GLY A 14 -19.05 2.06 -16.99
C GLY A 14 -20.02 3.15 -17.45
N ALA A 15 -19.81 4.41 -17.04
CA ALA A 15 -20.71 5.51 -17.35
C ALA A 15 -20.84 5.80 -18.86
N SER A 16 -19.84 5.44 -19.66
CA SER A 16 -19.83 5.63 -21.12
C SER A 16 -20.58 4.53 -21.88
N PHE A 17 -20.79 3.37 -21.26
CA PHE A 17 -21.23 2.15 -21.95
C PHE A 17 -22.54 1.54 -21.40
N GLY A 18 -23.12 2.14 -20.36
CA GLY A 18 -24.46 1.80 -19.85
C GLY A 18 -24.52 1.67 -18.32
N VAL A 19 -25.58 1.01 -17.85
CA VAL A 19 -25.77 0.73 -16.41
C VAL A 19 -25.37 -0.72 -16.14
N ILE A 20 -24.27 -0.90 -15.43
CA ILE A 20 -23.78 -2.23 -15.03
C ILE A 20 -24.62 -2.71 -13.85
N ILE A 21 -25.27 -3.86 -14.00
CA ILE A 21 -26.14 -4.44 -12.97
C ILE A 21 -25.44 -5.51 -12.12
N ALA A 22 -24.42 -6.19 -12.65
CA ALA A 22 -23.71 -7.26 -11.97
C ALA A 22 -22.35 -7.54 -12.62
N TRP A 23 -21.43 -8.08 -11.82
CA TRP A 23 -20.16 -8.63 -12.27
C TRP A 23 -20.08 -10.10 -11.89
N LYS A 24 -19.61 -10.95 -12.82
CA LYS A 24 -19.14 -12.28 -12.49
C LYS A 24 -17.63 -12.20 -12.25
N ILE A 25 -17.23 -12.23 -10.98
CA ILE A 25 -15.83 -12.19 -10.59
C ILE A 25 -15.23 -13.60 -10.54
N MET A 26 -13.93 -13.69 -10.81
CA MET A 26 -13.16 -14.91 -10.54
C MET A 26 -12.41 -14.71 -9.23
N LEU A 27 -12.62 -15.63 -8.28
CA LEU A 27 -11.86 -15.62 -7.04
C LEU A 27 -10.42 -16.06 -7.33
N VAL A 28 -9.48 -15.49 -6.58
CA VAL A 28 -8.08 -15.86 -6.61
C VAL A 28 -7.73 -16.62 -5.33
N SER A 29 -6.74 -17.51 -5.41
CA SER A 29 -6.23 -18.21 -4.24
C SER A 29 -5.37 -17.25 -3.42
N VAL A 30 -5.53 -17.29 -2.10
CA VAL A 30 -4.68 -16.58 -1.14
C VAL A 30 -4.28 -17.55 -0.04
N PRO A 31 -3.06 -17.46 0.50
CA PRO A 31 -2.67 -18.29 1.63
C PRO A 31 -3.53 -17.96 2.86
N SER A 32 -3.69 -18.94 3.76
CA SER A 32 -4.45 -18.76 5.00
C SER A 32 -3.81 -17.73 5.94
N THR A 33 -2.49 -17.57 5.82
CA THR A 33 -1.67 -16.63 6.58
C THR A 33 -0.91 -15.74 5.61
N VAL A 34 -1.00 -14.44 5.82
CA VAL A 34 -0.24 -13.40 5.13
C VAL A 34 0.53 -12.58 6.18
N THR A 35 1.58 -11.90 5.75
CA THR A 35 2.36 -11.01 6.61
C THR A 35 2.19 -9.57 6.18
N VAL A 36 1.93 -8.67 7.12
CA VAL A 36 1.92 -7.21 6.87
C VAL A 36 2.93 -6.50 7.76
N PHE A 37 3.40 -5.34 7.31
CA PHE A 37 4.17 -4.42 8.15
C PHE A 37 3.90 -2.96 7.78
N THR A 38 4.20 -2.04 8.70
CA THR A 38 4.25 -0.61 8.42
C THR A 38 5.46 0.00 9.13
N VAL A 39 6.54 0.19 8.39
CA VAL A 39 7.74 0.86 8.89
C VAL A 39 7.62 2.35 8.59
N ARG A 40 7.79 3.19 9.61
CA ARG A 40 7.70 4.66 9.50
C ARG A 40 9.09 5.27 9.60
N LYS A 41 9.41 6.18 8.68
CA LYS A 41 10.67 6.92 8.65
C LYS A 41 10.40 8.39 8.43
N THR A 42 10.96 9.24 9.27
CA THR A 42 10.95 10.70 9.05
C THR A 42 12.15 11.15 8.22
N LEU A 43 12.15 12.41 7.78
CA LEU A 43 13.28 13.00 7.05
C LEU A 43 14.61 12.84 7.82
N ASP A 44 14.61 13.05 9.14
CA ASP A 44 15.79 12.88 10.00
C ASP A 44 16.26 11.41 10.11
N GLN A 45 15.43 10.47 9.67
CA GLN A 45 15.72 9.03 9.61
C GLN A 45 15.98 8.56 8.17
N ASN A 46 16.49 9.45 7.32
CA ASN A 46 16.85 9.20 5.92
C ASN A 46 15.66 8.75 5.04
N ALA A 47 14.44 9.22 5.32
CA ALA A 47 13.26 8.86 4.52
C ALA A 47 13.43 9.12 3.02
N THR A 48 14.04 10.24 2.61
CA THR A 48 14.27 10.58 1.20
C THR A 48 15.08 9.51 0.48
N LEU A 49 16.19 9.06 1.09
CA LEU A 49 17.06 8.03 0.52
C LEU A 49 16.37 6.67 0.45
N LEU A 50 15.54 6.34 1.46
CA LEU A 50 14.77 5.10 1.45
C LEU A 50 13.66 5.10 0.39
N VAL A 51 12.97 6.23 0.19
CA VAL A 51 12.01 6.40 -0.90
C VAL A 51 12.71 6.29 -2.25
N LEU A 52 13.88 6.91 -2.40
CA LEU A 52 14.69 6.81 -3.61
C LEU A 52 15.07 5.35 -3.89
N ARG A 53 15.58 4.63 -2.88
CA ARG A 53 15.92 3.20 -3.00
C ARG A 53 14.70 2.37 -3.41
N TRP A 54 13.55 2.59 -2.77
CA TRP A 54 12.30 1.92 -3.09
C TRP A 54 11.89 2.08 -4.57
N GLN A 55 12.06 3.27 -5.16
CA GLN A 55 11.75 3.50 -6.58
C GLN A 55 12.53 2.59 -7.55
N TYR A 56 13.71 2.09 -7.16
CA TYR A 56 14.55 1.22 -8.01
C TYR A 56 14.24 -0.27 -7.87
N ILE A 57 13.60 -0.67 -6.78
CA ILE A 57 13.44 -2.09 -6.43
C ILE A 57 11.98 -2.53 -6.40
N ALA A 58 11.03 -1.63 -6.12
CA ALA A 58 9.65 -1.98 -5.83
C ALA A 58 8.95 -2.75 -6.97
N ASP A 59 9.30 -2.46 -8.23
CA ASP A 59 8.76 -3.13 -9.42
C ASP A 59 9.46 -4.46 -9.76
N LYS A 60 10.49 -4.82 -8.97
CA LYS A 60 11.35 -6.01 -9.18
C LYS A 60 11.38 -6.94 -7.97
N LEU A 61 10.62 -6.62 -6.93
CA LEU A 61 10.46 -7.50 -5.78
C LEU A 61 9.76 -8.80 -6.19
N ASP A 62 9.83 -9.78 -5.31
CA ASP A 62 9.07 -11.01 -5.42
C ASP A 62 7.57 -10.70 -5.68
N GLU A 63 6.92 -11.51 -6.52
CA GLU A 63 5.53 -11.28 -6.93
C GLU A 63 4.54 -11.33 -5.76
N ASP A 64 4.90 -12.05 -4.69
CA ASP A 64 4.12 -12.13 -3.46
C ASP A 64 4.33 -10.94 -2.52
N LEU A 65 5.31 -10.06 -2.79
CA LEU A 65 5.66 -8.92 -1.96
C LEU A 65 5.20 -7.58 -2.55
N PHE A 66 4.22 -6.98 -1.89
CA PHE A 66 3.75 -5.63 -2.18
C PHE A 66 4.25 -4.63 -1.13
N ILE A 67 4.85 -3.52 -1.55
CA ILE A 67 5.21 -2.40 -0.68
C ILE A 67 4.75 -1.08 -1.32
N ARG A 68 3.85 -0.35 -0.65
CA ARG A 68 3.51 1.03 -1.00
C ARG A 68 4.10 2.03 -0.02
N ILE A 69 4.38 3.23 -0.50
CA ILE A 69 4.77 4.35 0.34
C ILE A 69 3.59 5.32 0.49
N ILE A 70 3.32 5.71 1.72
CA ILE A 70 2.37 6.78 2.05
C ILE A 70 3.17 7.93 2.66
N LEU A 71 3.25 9.04 1.93
CA LEU A 71 3.89 10.28 2.41
C LEU A 71 2.86 11.16 3.10
N ARG A 72 3.14 11.56 4.34
CA ARG A 72 2.26 12.45 5.13
C ARG A 72 3.07 13.45 5.93
N ARG A 73 2.46 14.61 6.16
CA ARG A 73 2.97 15.57 7.14
C ARG A 73 2.60 15.13 8.55
N VAL A 74 3.60 15.05 9.42
CA VAL A 74 3.45 14.72 10.84
C VAL A 74 4.10 15.80 11.71
N ASN A 75 3.79 15.79 13.01
CA ASN A 75 4.53 16.62 13.97
C ASN A 75 5.92 16.00 14.17
N SER A 76 6.96 16.81 14.22
CA SER A 76 8.31 16.32 14.54
C SER A 76 8.48 16.12 16.04
N SER A 77 9.63 15.59 16.45
CA SER A 77 10.04 15.50 17.86
C SER A 77 10.24 16.86 18.51
N GLU A 78 10.53 17.89 17.70
CA GLU A 78 10.65 19.27 18.15
C GLU A 78 9.27 19.94 18.22
N GLU A 79 8.94 20.49 19.39
CA GLU A 79 7.65 21.10 19.64
C GLU A 79 7.33 22.22 18.64
N GLY A 80 6.13 22.15 18.05
CA GLY A 80 5.65 23.13 17.08
C GLY A 80 6.19 22.98 15.66
N LYS A 81 7.18 22.10 15.42
CA LYS A 81 7.70 21.82 14.09
C LYS A 81 6.99 20.62 13.45
N LYS A 82 7.01 20.58 12.13
CA LYS A 82 6.41 19.52 11.32
C LYS A 82 7.47 18.95 10.39
N THR A 83 7.37 17.66 10.12
CA THR A 83 8.25 16.93 9.20
C THR A 83 7.40 16.07 8.26
N ILE A 84 8.06 15.46 7.27
CA ILE A 84 7.46 14.45 6.41
C ILE A 84 7.79 13.07 6.95
N GLU A 85 6.78 12.21 7.01
CA GLU A 85 6.92 10.79 7.30
C GLU A 85 6.61 9.98 6.04
N ALA A 86 7.50 9.05 5.72
CA ALA A 86 7.27 7.97 4.78
C ALA A 86 6.86 6.70 5.55
N SER A 87 5.63 6.26 5.33
CA SER A 87 5.12 4.98 5.83
C SER A 87 5.26 3.91 4.73
N PHE A 88 6.18 2.97 4.91
CA PHE A 88 6.36 1.78 4.06
C PHE A 88 5.37 0.71 4.51
N ASN A 89 4.25 0.62 3.81
CA ASN A 89 3.10 -0.21 4.17
C ASN A 89 3.01 -1.39 3.20
N SER A 90 3.01 -2.61 3.72
CA SER A 90 3.25 -3.81 2.92
C SER A 90 2.27 -4.95 3.20
N LEU A 91 2.08 -5.79 2.18
CA LEU A 91 1.45 -7.10 2.23
C LEU A 91 2.40 -8.10 1.58
N PHE A 92 2.64 -9.23 2.23
CA PHE A 92 3.36 -10.37 1.70
C PHE A 92 2.48 -11.62 1.77
N LEU A 93 2.34 -12.34 0.65
CA LEU A 93 1.54 -13.57 0.55
C LEU A 93 2.31 -14.79 1.07
N GLY A 94 2.80 -14.70 2.31
CA GLY A 94 3.53 -15.77 2.97
C GLY A 94 3.81 -15.44 4.44
N GLY A 95 4.63 -16.28 5.07
CA GLY A 95 5.02 -16.13 6.47
C GLY A 95 6.17 -15.17 6.69
N VAL A 96 6.34 -14.72 7.93
CA VAL A 96 7.41 -13.78 8.31
C VAL A 96 8.81 -14.36 8.11
N ASP A 97 8.97 -15.67 8.29
CA ASP A 97 10.26 -16.35 8.15
C ASP A 97 10.71 -16.44 6.68
N GLU A 98 9.78 -16.30 5.71
CA GLU A 98 10.08 -16.17 4.28
C GLU A 98 10.28 -14.70 3.87
N LEU A 99 9.51 -13.79 4.47
CA LEU A 99 9.61 -12.34 4.20
C LEU A 99 10.96 -11.74 4.61
N LEU A 100 11.46 -12.08 5.79
CA LEU A 100 12.67 -11.43 6.34
C LEU A 100 13.91 -11.67 5.47
N PRO A 101 14.20 -12.90 4.98
CA PRO A 101 15.29 -13.12 4.02
C PRO A 101 15.14 -12.28 2.73
N LEU A 102 13.93 -12.23 2.15
CA LEU A 102 13.66 -11.46 0.92
C LEU A 102 13.94 -9.96 1.13
N MET A 103 13.51 -9.43 2.28
CA MET A 103 13.75 -8.03 2.63
C MET A 103 15.23 -7.76 2.91
N GLN A 104 15.94 -8.69 3.53
CA GLN A 104 17.38 -8.57 3.76
C GLN A 104 18.19 -8.59 2.46
N GLU A 105 17.73 -9.32 1.44
CA GLU A 105 18.36 -9.35 0.12
C GLU A 105 18.02 -8.10 -0.71
N SER A 106 16.74 -7.74 -0.77
CA SER A 106 16.24 -6.75 -1.72
C SER A 106 16.22 -5.32 -1.17
N PHE A 107 15.92 -5.16 0.12
CA PHE A 107 15.74 -3.86 0.76
C PHE A 107 16.24 -3.80 2.22
N PRO A 108 17.50 -4.19 2.49
CA PRO A 108 18.05 -4.23 3.85
C PRO A 108 18.07 -2.85 4.52
N GLU A 109 18.15 -1.77 3.74
CA GLU A 109 18.22 -0.39 4.25
C GLU A 109 16.96 0.04 5.00
N LEU A 110 15.80 -0.59 4.71
CA LEU A 110 14.56 -0.32 5.44
C LEU A 110 14.69 -0.71 6.93
N GLY A 111 15.51 -1.72 7.21
CA GLY A 111 15.76 -2.23 8.57
C GLY A 111 14.54 -2.94 9.16
N LEU A 112 13.81 -3.71 8.34
CA LEU A 112 12.66 -4.49 8.81
C LEU A 112 13.11 -5.57 9.79
N VAL A 113 12.46 -5.65 10.94
CA VAL A 113 12.69 -6.71 11.93
C VAL A 113 11.41 -7.52 12.16
N LYS A 114 11.53 -8.70 12.79
CA LYS A 114 10.40 -9.61 13.02
C LYS A 114 9.28 -8.96 13.83
N GLU A 115 9.64 -8.06 14.74
CA GLU A 115 8.73 -7.32 15.61
C GLU A 115 7.86 -6.30 14.87
N ASP A 116 8.27 -5.87 13.66
CA ASP A 116 7.49 -4.98 12.80
C ASP A 116 6.42 -5.74 11.99
N CYS A 117 6.54 -7.08 11.92
CA CYS A 117 5.71 -7.95 11.11
C CYS A 117 4.54 -8.50 11.92
N ILE A 118 3.37 -8.55 11.28
CA ILE A 118 2.16 -9.12 11.87
C ILE A 118 1.61 -10.15 10.88
N GLU A 119 1.56 -11.40 11.32
CA GLU A 119 0.88 -12.47 10.58
C GLU A 119 -0.62 -12.45 10.90
N MET A 120 -1.43 -12.57 9.85
CA MET A 120 -2.89 -12.56 9.95
C MET A 120 -3.52 -13.26 8.74
N SER A 121 -4.83 -13.42 8.73
CA SER A 121 -5.54 -13.87 7.53
C SER A 121 -5.61 -12.77 6.46
N TRP A 122 -5.81 -13.15 5.20
CA TRP A 122 -5.92 -12.18 4.10
C TRP A 122 -7.04 -11.15 4.34
N ILE A 123 -8.19 -11.55 4.91
CA ILE A 123 -9.30 -10.64 5.15
C ILE A 123 -9.02 -9.64 6.28
N GLU A 124 -8.24 -10.03 7.29
CA GLU A 124 -7.78 -9.11 8.34
C GLU A 124 -6.79 -8.08 7.78
N SER A 125 -5.99 -8.46 6.78
CA SER A 125 -5.11 -7.52 6.09
C SER A 125 -5.90 -6.39 5.41
N ILE A 126 -7.11 -6.67 4.91
CA ILE A 126 -7.98 -5.63 4.34
C ILE A 126 -8.34 -4.58 5.41
N LEU A 127 -8.64 -5.00 6.64
CA LEU A 127 -8.91 -4.09 7.75
C LEU A 127 -7.67 -3.28 8.14
N TYR A 128 -6.50 -3.93 8.16
CA TYR A 128 -5.21 -3.29 8.42
C TYR A 128 -4.93 -2.17 7.41
N PHE A 129 -5.10 -2.44 6.11
CA PHE A 129 -4.91 -1.46 5.03
C PHE A 129 -5.94 -0.31 5.05
N ALA A 130 -7.16 -0.59 5.50
CA ALA A 130 -8.21 0.40 5.70
C ALA A 130 -8.01 1.27 6.97
N GLY A 131 -7.04 0.91 7.83
CA GLY A 131 -6.69 1.65 9.03
C GLY A 131 -7.61 1.37 10.22
N PHE A 132 -8.31 0.23 10.23
CA PHE A 132 -9.05 -0.22 11.41
C PHE A 132 -8.08 -0.71 12.50
N PRO A 133 -8.48 -0.64 13.79
CA PRO A 133 -7.71 -1.23 14.88
C PRO A 133 -7.51 -2.74 14.68
N SER A 134 -6.37 -3.25 15.15
CA SER A 134 -6.13 -4.70 15.20
C SER A 134 -7.20 -5.38 16.07
N GLY A 135 -7.72 -6.51 15.61
CA GLY A 135 -8.79 -7.26 16.28
C GLY A 135 -10.20 -6.68 16.11
N ALA A 136 -10.40 -5.69 15.24
CA ALA A 136 -11.74 -5.24 14.88
C ALA A 136 -12.59 -6.37 14.26
N SER A 137 -13.90 -6.37 14.53
CA SER A 137 -14.81 -7.35 13.91
C SER A 137 -14.82 -7.19 12.39
N LEU A 138 -14.86 -8.30 11.66
CA LEU A 138 -15.02 -8.31 10.21
C LEU A 138 -16.36 -7.70 9.75
N ASP A 139 -17.35 -7.59 10.64
CA ASP A 139 -18.66 -6.99 10.36
C ASP A 139 -18.56 -5.53 9.90
N VAL A 140 -17.47 -4.82 10.22
CA VAL A 140 -17.24 -3.44 9.72
C VAL A 140 -17.17 -3.38 8.20
N LEU A 141 -16.84 -4.49 7.52
CA LEU A 141 -16.85 -4.57 6.05
C LEU A 141 -18.27 -4.59 5.47
N LEU A 142 -19.29 -4.83 6.29
CA LEU A 142 -20.70 -4.76 5.91
C LEU A 142 -21.28 -3.36 6.11
N ASP A 143 -20.60 -2.49 6.86
CA ASP A 143 -21.01 -1.11 7.07
C ASP A 143 -20.74 -0.26 5.82
N ARG A 144 -21.77 0.48 5.39
CA ARG A 144 -21.72 1.36 4.21
C ARG A 144 -21.47 2.82 4.58
N THR A 145 -21.27 3.10 5.87
CA THR A 145 -20.96 4.43 6.38
C THR A 145 -19.51 4.78 6.04
N PRO A 146 -19.25 5.86 5.29
CA PRO A 146 -17.88 6.24 4.95
C PRO A 146 -17.08 6.58 6.21
N LEU A 147 -15.92 5.96 6.38
CA LEU A 147 -15.00 6.22 7.51
C LEU A 147 -14.57 7.69 7.60
N THR A 148 -14.44 8.35 6.45
CA THR A 148 -14.10 9.77 6.39
C THR A 148 -14.92 10.47 5.31
N GLN A 149 -15.54 11.59 5.66
CA GLN A 149 -16.09 12.54 4.71
C GLN A 149 -15.26 13.81 4.79
N ARG A 150 -14.41 14.03 3.78
CA ARG A 150 -13.55 15.21 3.68
C ARG A 150 -13.62 15.75 2.26
N PHE A 151 -13.66 17.08 2.12
CA PHE A 151 -13.45 17.70 0.82
C PHE A 151 -12.02 17.39 0.37
N PHE A 152 -11.87 16.83 -0.83
CA PHE A 152 -10.57 16.49 -1.37
C PHE A 152 -10.51 16.80 -2.87
N LYS A 153 -9.28 17.04 -3.35
CA LYS A 153 -8.94 17.11 -4.76
C LYS A 153 -7.78 16.15 -5.01
N ALA A 154 -7.96 15.21 -5.94
CA ALA A 154 -6.93 14.24 -6.29
C ALA A 154 -6.52 14.38 -7.77
N LYS A 155 -5.26 14.01 -8.02
CA LYS A 155 -4.62 13.80 -9.33
C LYS A 155 -3.74 12.55 -9.20
N SER A 156 -3.38 11.95 -10.33
CA SER A 156 -2.54 10.76 -10.40
C SER A 156 -1.60 10.86 -11.60
N ASP A 157 -0.40 10.29 -11.47
CA ASP A 157 0.60 10.20 -12.53
C ASP A 157 1.24 8.81 -12.52
N TYR A 158 1.93 8.47 -13.63
CA TYR A 158 2.74 7.28 -13.77
C TYR A 158 4.21 7.67 -13.90
N VAL A 159 5.06 7.06 -13.08
CA VAL A 159 6.51 7.27 -13.08
C VAL A 159 7.16 6.20 -13.94
N LYS A 160 8.02 6.60 -14.88
CA LYS A 160 8.77 5.67 -15.76
C LYS A 160 10.26 5.60 -15.42
N GLU A 161 10.80 6.69 -14.90
CA GLU A 161 12.17 6.79 -14.41
C GLU A 161 12.12 7.33 -12.98
N PRO A 162 12.96 6.82 -12.06
CA PRO A 162 12.94 7.27 -10.67
C PRO A 162 13.08 8.78 -10.54
N ILE A 163 12.23 9.37 -9.70
CA ILE A 163 12.30 10.78 -9.33
C ILE A 163 13.62 11.00 -8.60
N SER A 164 14.38 12.02 -9.02
CA SER A 164 15.66 12.37 -8.39
C SER A 164 15.47 12.76 -6.92
N GLU A 165 16.54 12.67 -6.13
CA GLU A 165 16.53 13.08 -4.73
C GLU A 165 16.03 14.53 -4.55
N ILE A 166 16.60 15.47 -5.31
CA ILE A 166 16.16 16.89 -5.31
C ILE A 166 14.68 17.00 -5.71
N GLY A 167 14.21 16.15 -6.63
CA GLY A 167 12.81 16.10 -7.01
C GLY A 167 11.91 15.66 -5.87
N LEU A 168 12.32 14.67 -5.08
CA LEU A 168 11.60 14.21 -3.89
C LEU A 168 11.59 15.26 -2.78
N GLU A 169 12.68 15.99 -2.58
CA GLU A 169 12.77 17.10 -1.60
C GLU A 169 11.87 18.29 -1.96
N GLY A 170 11.51 18.42 -3.24
CA GLY A 170 10.60 19.45 -3.74
C GLY A 170 9.11 19.14 -3.57
N ILE A 171 8.75 17.94 -3.08
CA ILE A 171 7.36 17.47 -2.87
C ILE A 171 6.89 17.82 -1.46
#